data_AF-A0A359MUP6-F1
#
_entry.id   AF-A0A359MUP6-F1
#
_cell.length_a   1.000
_cell.length_b   1.000
_cell.length_c   1.000
_cell.angle_alpha   90.00
_cell.angle_beta   90.00
_cell.angle_gamma   90.00
#
_symmetry.space_group_name_H-M   'P 1'
#
loop_
_entity.id
_entity.type
_entity.pdbx_description
1 polymer ?
#
loop_
_entity_poly.entity_id
_entity_poly.type
_entity_poly.pdbx_seq_one_letter_code
_entity_poly.pdbx_strand_id
1 'polypeptide(L)'
;TFGDADIIIFKSCFPSSAISSDEMLDQYKDYYNQLYSIYESHPDILFVPMSTPPLPKEITNADEATRAIAFDQWLTTDYLNDFSGANLAPFELHHLLDNKVGYLKKEYVTDLNDGHPKNKAGVKVGKAIWKHLNEALGI
;
A
#
# COMPACT_ATOMS: atom_id res chain seq x y z
N THR A 1 4.82 -26.69 -7.51
CA THR A 1 3.82 -25.71 -8.00
C THR A 1 3.17 -25.10 -6.78
N PHE A 2 3.17 -23.78 -6.62
CA PHE A 2 2.42 -23.05 -5.59
C PHE A 2 0.90 -23.12 -5.85
N GLY A 3 0.36 -24.33 -6.01
CA GLY A 3 -1.05 -24.55 -6.31
C GLY A 3 -1.99 -24.31 -5.13
N ASP A 4 -1.44 -24.27 -3.91
CA ASP A 4 -2.20 -24.23 -2.64
C ASP A 4 -1.79 -23.06 -1.72
N ALA A 5 -1.15 -22.01 -2.25
CA ALA A 5 -0.76 -20.87 -1.42
C ALA A 5 -1.97 -19.99 -1.09
N ASP A 6 -2.31 -19.87 0.19
CA ASP A 6 -3.25 -18.87 0.66
C ASP A 6 -2.61 -17.48 0.57
N ILE A 7 -3.36 -16.51 0.05
CA ILE A 7 -2.88 -15.13 -0.14
C ILE A 7 -3.78 -14.18 0.66
N ILE A 8 -3.19 -13.42 1.57
CA ILE A 8 -3.88 -12.37 2.32
C ILE A 8 -3.40 -11.01 1.83
N ILE A 9 -4.29 -10.30 1.15
CA ILE A 9 -4.06 -8.94 0.65
C ILE A 9 -4.85 -7.96 1.53
N PHE A 10 -4.17 -6.98 2.11
CA PHE A 10 -4.81 -6.04 3.03
C PHE A 10 -4.20 -4.65 2.95
N LYS A 11 -4.96 -3.66 3.40
CA LYS A 11 -4.53 -2.27 3.50
C LYS A 11 -5.28 -1.54 4.62
N SER A 12 -4.64 -0.56 5.23
CA SER A 12 -5.33 0.36 6.15
C SER A 12 -6.41 1.18 5.42
N CYS A 13 -7.50 1.59 6.10
CA CYS A 13 -8.64 2.28 5.49
C CYS A 13 -9.10 3.54 6.23
N PHE A 14 -9.31 4.61 5.44
CA PHE A 14 -10.07 5.86 5.60
C PHE A 14 -9.72 6.88 6.73
N PRO A 15 -9.20 8.07 6.36
CA PRO A 15 -8.28 8.35 5.27
C PRO A 15 -6.85 8.18 5.78
N SER A 16 -6.33 6.97 5.71
CA SER A 16 -4.97 6.65 6.16
C SER A 16 -3.87 7.29 5.32
N SER A 17 -4.20 7.99 4.23
CA SER A 17 -3.25 8.82 3.47
C SER A 17 -3.31 10.31 3.87
N ALA A 18 -4.28 10.72 4.69
CA ALA A 18 -4.29 12.05 5.33
C ALA A 18 -3.42 12.02 6.59
N ILE A 19 -2.14 11.67 6.42
CA ILE A 19 -1.21 11.56 7.54
C ILE A 19 -0.87 12.97 8.02
N SER A 20 -1.47 13.42 9.11
CA SER A 20 -1.44 14.83 9.51
C SER A 20 -0.16 15.24 10.25
N SER A 21 0.62 14.28 10.75
CA SER A 21 1.87 14.54 11.47
C SER A 21 2.86 13.37 11.39
N ASP A 22 4.12 13.62 11.77
CA ASP A 22 5.14 12.58 11.82
C ASP A 22 4.85 11.54 12.90
N GLU A 23 4.23 11.93 14.02
CA GLU A 23 3.79 10.99 15.06
C GLU A 23 2.73 10.01 14.53
N MET A 24 1.83 10.48 13.66
CA MET A 24 0.85 9.60 13.01
C MET A 24 1.53 8.66 12.01
N LEU A 25 2.53 9.16 11.26
CA LEU A 25 3.34 8.33 10.36
C LEU A 25 4.02 7.20 11.14
N ASP A 26 4.70 7.52 12.24
CA ASP A 26 5.42 6.53 13.04
C ASP A 26 4.45 5.55 13.72
N GLN A 27 3.30 6.03 14.20
CA GLN A 27 2.24 5.16 14.72
C GLN A 27 1.75 4.14 13.68
N TYR A 28 1.63 4.54 12.41
CA TYR A 28 1.25 3.61 11.34
C TYR A 28 2.34 2.56 11.10
N LYS A 29 3.61 2.96 11.12
CA LYS A 29 4.73 2.00 11.02
C LYS A 29 4.69 0.99 12.17
N ASP A 30 4.44 1.45 13.38
CA ASP A 30 4.31 0.59 14.56
C ASP A 30 3.18 -0.44 14.44
N TYR A 31 2.04 -0.07 13.85
CA TYR A 31 0.95 -1.02 13.59
C TYR A 31 1.37 -2.14 12.63
N TYR A 32 2.13 -1.81 11.59
CA TYR A 32 2.63 -2.79 10.64
C TYR A 32 3.74 -3.65 11.26
N ASN A 33 4.64 -3.09 12.05
CA ASN A 33 5.69 -3.85 12.76
C ASN A 33 5.11 -4.90 13.72
N GLN A 34 3.95 -4.65 14.32
CA GLN A 34 3.26 -5.64 15.17
C GLN A 34 2.81 -6.90 14.41
N LEU A 35 2.68 -6.82 13.07
CA LEU A 35 2.25 -7.94 12.24
C LEU A 35 3.37 -8.96 11.95
N TYR A 36 4.65 -8.65 12.23
CA TYR A 36 5.75 -9.59 11.95
C TYR A 36 5.54 -10.95 12.62
N SER A 37 5.11 -10.96 13.88
CA SER A 37 4.83 -12.20 14.61
C SER A 37 3.75 -13.07 13.95
N ILE A 38 2.78 -12.45 13.27
CA ILE A 38 1.72 -13.14 12.52
C ILE A 38 2.30 -13.75 11.25
N TYR A 39 3.14 -13.01 10.52
CA TYR A 39 3.77 -13.54 9.31
C TYR A 39 4.69 -14.72 9.62
N GLU A 40 5.49 -14.62 10.69
CA GLU A 40 6.39 -15.70 11.13
C GLU A 40 5.63 -16.97 11.54
N SER A 41 4.43 -16.82 12.13
CA SER A 41 3.61 -17.97 12.52
C SER A 41 2.85 -18.63 11.36
N HIS A 42 2.85 -18.02 10.17
CA HIS A 42 2.11 -18.47 8.99
C HIS A 42 2.98 -18.48 7.72
N PRO A 43 4.09 -19.24 7.68
CA PRO A 43 5.00 -19.28 6.53
C PRO A 43 4.37 -19.86 5.25
N ASP A 44 3.22 -20.52 5.37
CA ASP A 44 2.41 -21.08 4.29
C ASP A 44 1.48 -20.05 3.61
N ILE A 45 1.30 -18.87 4.21
CA ILE A 45 0.46 -17.79 3.70
C ILE A 45 1.33 -16.67 3.14
N LEU A 46 1.09 -16.24 1.90
CA LEU A 46 1.69 -15.03 1.35
C LEU A 46 0.90 -13.80 1.83
N PHE A 47 1.55 -12.93 2.60
CA PHE A 47 1.00 -11.65 3.02
C PHE A 47 1.38 -10.53 2.05
N VAL A 48 0.39 -9.75 1.64
CA VAL A 48 0.53 -8.64 0.68
C VAL A 48 -0.06 -7.37 1.32
N PRO A 49 0.68 -6.72 2.23
CA PRO A 49 0.29 -5.39 2.71
C PRO A 49 0.39 -4.40 1.55
N MET A 50 -0.67 -3.66 1.30
CA MET A 50 -0.67 -2.57 0.32
C MET A 50 -0.56 -1.23 1.04
N SER A 51 0.17 -0.30 0.43
CA SER A 51 0.10 1.10 0.83
C SER A 51 -1.29 1.68 0.52
N THR A 52 -1.52 2.91 0.93
CA THR A 52 -2.83 3.56 0.82
C THR A 52 -2.89 4.36 -0.49
N PRO A 53 -4.04 4.49 -1.18
CA PRO A 53 -4.09 5.29 -2.39
C PRO A 53 -3.81 6.78 -2.06
N PRO A 54 -3.21 7.55 -2.98
CA PRO A 54 -3.05 8.99 -2.79
C PRO A 54 -4.42 9.66 -2.75
N LEU A 55 -4.53 10.77 -2.03
CA LEU A 55 -5.75 11.58 -1.99
C LEU A 55 -5.80 12.58 -3.16
N PRO A 56 -7.01 12.96 -3.63
CA PRO A 56 -7.19 14.13 -4.48
C PRO A 56 -6.59 15.38 -3.82
N LYS A 57 -6.00 16.26 -4.63
CA LYS A 57 -5.40 17.53 -4.17
C LYS A 57 -6.40 18.39 -3.39
N GLU A 58 -7.68 18.24 -3.67
CA GLU A 58 -8.77 19.01 -3.10
C GLU A 58 -9.11 18.62 -1.64
N ILE A 59 -8.70 17.43 -1.18
CA ILE A 59 -8.95 16.93 0.18
C ILE A 59 -7.68 16.48 0.91
N THR A 60 -6.53 17.02 0.51
CA THR A 60 -5.26 16.84 1.22
C THR A 60 -4.38 18.08 1.03
N ASN A 61 -3.20 18.09 1.63
CA ASN A 61 -2.20 19.14 1.47
C ASN A 61 -0.82 18.54 1.15
N ALA A 62 0.16 19.41 0.86
CA ALA A 62 1.50 18.98 0.46
C ALA A 62 2.24 18.19 1.55
N ASP A 63 2.02 18.56 2.82
CA ASP A 63 2.68 17.90 3.95
C ASP A 63 2.10 16.49 4.17
N GLU A 64 0.78 16.35 4.13
CA GLU A 64 0.08 15.05 4.17
C GLU A 64 0.49 14.15 3.01
N ALA A 65 0.51 14.68 1.78
CA ALA A 65 0.94 13.94 0.59
C ALA A 65 2.40 13.48 0.71
N THR A 66 3.28 14.32 1.28
CA THR A 66 4.69 13.97 1.52
C THR A 66 4.81 12.82 2.53
N ARG A 67 4.04 12.87 3.62
CA ARG A 67 4.03 11.77 4.60
C ARG A 67 3.40 10.49 4.05
N ALA A 68 2.38 10.59 3.20
CA ALA A 68 1.80 9.44 2.50
C ALA A 68 2.82 8.77 1.56
N ILE A 69 3.66 9.56 0.86
CA ILE A 69 4.79 9.04 0.09
C ILE A 69 5.81 8.36 1.01
N ALA A 70 6.16 8.99 2.14
CA ALA A 70 7.12 8.42 3.08
C ALA A 70 6.63 7.08 3.66
N PHE A 71 5.33 6.96 3.93
CA PHE A 71 4.72 5.71 4.37
C PHE A 71 4.76 4.64 3.26
N ASP A 72 4.41 4.99 2.02
CA ASP A 72 4.49 4.09 0.87
C ASP A 72 5.90 3.53 0.67
N GLN A 73 6.90 4.42 0.65
CA GLN A 73 8.31 4.05 0.52
C GLN A 73 8.77 3.16 1.66
N TRP A 74 8.50 3.56 2.91
CA TRP A 74 8.87 2.76 4.08
C TRP A 74 8.26 1.35 4.01
N LEU A 75 6.99 1.22 3.62
CA LEU A 75 6.31 -0.08 3.57
C LEU A 75 6.91 -1.01 2.50
N THR A 76 7.42 -0.46 1.40
CA THR A 76 7.90 -1.27 0.26
C THR A 76 9.41 -1.39 0.16
N THR A 77 10.17 -0.63 0.97
CA THR A 77 11.62 -0.76 1.09
C THR A 77 12.03 -1.21 2.48
N ASP A 78 11.76 -0.39 3.49
CA ASP A 78 12.38 -0.51 4.81
C ASP A 78 11.73 -1.61 5.64
N TYR A 79 10.40 -1.69 5.60
CA TYR A 79 9.61 -2.72 6.28
C TYR A 79 9.99 -4.14 5.83
N LEU A 80 10.43 -4.30 4.57
CA LEU A 80 10.95 -5.58 4.09
C LEU A 80 12.33 -5.92 4.66
N ASN A 81 13.18 -4.93 4.90
CA ASN A 81 14.55 -5.16 5.36
C ASN A 81 14.59 -5.73 6.79
N ASP A 82 13.59 -5.40 7.59
CA ASP A 82 13.48 -5.85 8.98
C ASP A 82 12.80 -7.23 9.13
N PHE A 83 12.28 -7.79 8.03
CA PHE A 83 11.61 -9.10 8.01
C PHE A 83 12.46 -10.15 7.28
N SER A 84 12.76 -11.27 7.95
CA SER A 84 13.62 -12.34 7.39
C SER A 84 12.87 -13.44 6.64
N GLY A 85 11.53 -13.48 6.76
CA GLY A 85 10.70 -14.49 6.10
C GLY A 85 10.49 -14.21 4.61
N ALA A 86 10.21 -15.26 3.84
CA ALA A 86 9.96 -15.15 2.39
C ALA A 86 8.48 -14.97 2.04
N ASN A 87 7.59 -14.90 3.03
CA ASN A 87 6.13 -14.91 2.87
C ASN A 87 5.50 -13.51 2.98
N LEU A 88 6.26 -12.46 2.66
CA LEU A 88 5.83 -11.07 2.69
C LEU A 88 6.18 -10.37 1.37
N ALA A 89 5.18 -9.80 0.71
CA ALA A 89 5.34 -9.11 -0.58
C ALA A 89 4.54 -7.80 -0.63
N PRO A 90 5.01 -6.70 0.01
CA PRO A 90 4.33 -5.42 0.02
C PRO A 90 4.06 -4.85 -1.37
N PHE A 91 2.97 -4.11 -1.52
CA PHE A 91 2.51 -3.58 -2.80
C PHE A 91 2.36 -2.05 -2.79
N GLU A 92 3.02 -1.39 -3.73
CA GLU A 92 3.06 0.07 -3.93
C GLU A 92 1.79 0.62 -4.60
N LEU A 93 0.68 0.61 -3.86
CA LEU A 93 -0.58 1.17 -4.36
C LEU A 93 -0.50 2.69 -4.58
N HIS A 94 0.16 3.40 -3.67
CA HIS A 94 0.21 4.87 -3.69
C HIS A 94 0.91 5.37 -4.96
N HIS A 95 2.18 4.97 -5.16
CA HIS A 95 2.98 5.38 -6.32
C HIS A 95 2.38 4.97 -7.68
N LEU A 96 1.60 3.90 -7.71
CA LEU A 96 0.91 3.45 -8.92
C LEU A 96 -0.13 4.48 -9.41
N LEU A 97 -0.78 5.16 -8.47
CA LEU A 97 -1.92 6.05 -8.69
C LEU A 97 -1.59 7.54 -8.58
N ASP A 98 -0.40 7.90 -8.10
CA ASP A 98 0.00 9.28 -7.82
C ASP A 98 0.49 10.05 -9.07
N ASN A 99 0.44 11.37 -9.01
CA ASN A 99 0.93 12.28 -10.05
C ASN A 99 2.40 12.69 -9.90
N LYS A 100 3.23 11.88 -9.23
CA LYS A 100 4.65 12.11 -8.90
C LYS A 100 4.93 13.20 -7.86
N VAL A 101 3.88 13.83 -7.34
CA VAL A 101 3.95 14.75 -6.18
C VAL A 101 2.97 14.34 -5.08
N GLY A 102 2.54 13.07 -5.08
CA GLY A 102 1.76 12.48 -3.99
C GLY A 102 0.24 12.69 -4.05
N TYR A 103 -0.29 13.34 -5.09
CA TYR A 103 -1.74 13.46 -5.27
C TYR A 103 -2.29 12.43 -6.24
N LEU A 104 -3.56 12.06 -6.07
CA LEU A 104 -4.26 11.19 -7.00
C LEU A 104 -4.28 11.81 -8.40
N LYS A 105 -3.89 11.02 -9.42
CA LYS A 105 -3.99 11.48 -10.81
C LYS A 105 -5.43 11.88 -11.13
N LYS A 106 -5.60 13.01 -11.81
CA LYS A 106 -6.91 13.55 -12.21
C LYS A 106 -7.78 12.54 -12.99
N GLU A 107 -7.18 11.64 -13.75
CA GLU A 107 -7.90 10.58 -14.47
C GLU A 107 -8.52 9.49 -13.58
N TYR A 108 -8.13 9.44 -12.30
CA TYR A 108 -8.67 8.55 -11.27
C TYR A 108 -9.56 9.28 -10.25
N VAL A 109 -9.57 10.62 -10.25
CA VAL A 109 -10.47 11.45 -9.46
C VAL A 109 -11.86 11.43 -10.11
N THR A 110 -12.90 11.16 -9.32
CA THR A 110 -14.28 11.15 -9.80
C THR A 110 -15.18 12.16 -9.11
N ASP A 111 -14.93 12.40 -7.83
CA ASP A 111 -15.48 13.50 -7.04
C ASP A 111 -14.31 14.13 -6.29
N LEU A 112 -14.24 15.45 -6.30
CA LEU A 112 -13.17 16.22 -5.66
C LEU A 112 -13.22 16.09 -4.13
N ASN A 113 -14.37 15.67 -3.58
CA ASN A 113 -14.55 15.43 -2.16
C ASN A 113 -14.50 13.93 -1.78
N ASP A 114 -14.28 13.04 -2.76
CA ASP A 114 -14.21 11.59 -2.54
C ASP A 114 -12.77 11.09 -2.69
N GLY A 115 -12.22 10.55 -1.61
CA GLY A 115 -10.88 9.94 -1.61
C GLY A 115 -10.80 8.61 -2.35
N HIS A 116 -11.91 8.04 -2.84
CA HIS A 116 -11.92 6.73 -3.52
C HIS A 116 -11.61 6.85 -5.02
N PRO A 117 -10.51 6.24 -5.51
CA PRO A 117 -10.28 6.08 -6.94
C PRO A 117 -11.29 5.10 -7.55
N LYS A 118 -11.86 5.37 -8.73
CA LYS A 118 -12.86 4.47 -9.37
C LYS A 118 -12.46 3.96 -10.76
N ASN A 119 -13.08 2.86 -11.15
CA ASN A 119 -13.06 2.14 -12.44
C ASN A 119 -11.70 1.98 -13.13
N LYS A 120 -11.13 3.05 -13.69
CA LYS A 120 -9.81 3.03 -14.33
C LYS A 120 -8.69 2.73 -13.34
N ALA A 121 -8.77 3.27 -12.13
CA ALA A 121 -7.83 2.97 -11.06
C ALA A 121 -7.88 1.49 -10.68
N GLY A 122 -9.08 0.94 -10.47
CA GLY A 122 -9.28 -0.47 -10.14
C GLY A 122 -8.72 -1.42 -11.20
N VAL A 123 -8.96 -1.16 -12.49
CA VAL A 123 -8.39 -1.98 -13.59
C VAL A 123 -6.87 -1.92 -13.60
N LYS A 124 -6.28 -0.73 -13.38
CA LYS A 124 -4.83 -0.56 -13.32
C LYS A 124 -4.22 -1.31 -12.12
N VAL A 125 -4.82 -1.15 -10.94
CA VAL A 125 -4.42 -1.84 -9.71
C VAL A 125 -4.54 -3.35 -9.90
N GLY A 126 -5.65 -3.84 -10.44
CA GLY A 126 -5.87 -5.27 -10.69
C GLY A 126 -4.80 -5.88 -11.60
N LYS A 127 -4.41 -5.20 -12.69
CA LYS A 127 -3.32 -5.66 -13.55
C LYS A 127 -1.95 -5.64 -12.86
N ALA A 128 -1.69 -4.59 -12.08
CA ALA A 128 -0.41 -4.42 -11.39
C ALA A 128 -0.24 -5.44 -10.26
N ILE A 129 -1.29 -5.65 -9.44
CA ILE A 129 -1.24 -6.61 -8.34
C ILE A 129 -1.18 -8.04 -8.86
N TRP A 130 -1.87 -8.37 -9.96
CA TRP A 130 -1.73 -9.68 -10.60
C TRP A 130 -0.29 -9.95 -11.03
N LYS A 131 0.37 -8.97 -11.66
CA LYS A 131 1.77 -9.08 -12.04
C LYS A 131 2.68 -9.26 -10.81
N HIS A 132 2.47 -8.45 -9.77
CA HIS A 132 3.22 -8.51 -8.52
C HIS A 132 3.10 -9.88 -7.83
N LEU A 133 1.89 -10.44 -7.79
CA LEU A 133 1.64 -11.76 -7.22
C LEU A 133 2.36 -12.87 -8.00
N ASN A 134 2.34 -12.81 -9.34
CA ASN A 134 3.06 -13.78 -10.15
C ASN A 134 4.58 -13.71 -9.92
N GLU A 135 5.14 -12.50 -9.82
CA GLU A 135 6.56 -12.30 -9.50
C GLU A 135 6.90 -12.83 -8.10
N ALA A 136 6.07 -12.55 -7.09
CA ALA A 136 6.25 -13.04 -5.72
C ALA A 136 6.14 -14.57 -5.61
N LEU A 137 5.28 -15.20 -6.43
CA LEU A 137 5.08 -16.65 -6.46
C LEU A 137 6.03 -17.38 -7.43
N GLY A 138 6.81 -16.65 -8.23
CA GLY A 138 7.73 -17.20 -9.22
C GLY A 138 7.04 -17.95 -10.37
N ILE A 139 5.88 -17.47 -10.85
CA ILE A 139 5.07 -18.09 -11.93
C ILE A 139 4.84 -17.18 -13.14
#